data_AF-A0A941ET57-F1
#
_entry.id   AF-A0A941ET57-F1
#
_cell.length_a   1.000
_cell.length_b   1.000
_cell.length_c   1.000
_cell.angle_alpha   90.00
_cell.angle_beta   90.00
_cell.angle_gamma   90.00
#
_symmetry.space_group_name_H-M   'P 1'
#
loop_
_entity.id
_entity.type
_entity.pdbx_description
1 polymer ?
#
loop_
_entity_poly.entity_id
_entity_poly.type
_entity_poly.pdbx_seq_one_letter_code
_entity_poly.pdbx_strand_id
1 'polypeptide(L)'
;MPEKVKRQAYATDCHPPIDAAEARRLAELHLVPEAGLPPDTSLRLTEFASCFTVTKLVPPPPVGTDGIPLHPTEPGRGVVVIDKETGAFSFWPSLAEISVAEAFTAAKAAGGLEYVADWPAANT
;
A
#
# COMPACT_ATOMS: atom_id res chain seq x y z
N MET A 1 0.29 29.95 -10.38
CA MET A 1 -0.44 28.89 -9.64
C MET A 1 0.56 27.79 -9.37
N PRO A 2 0.76 27.32 -8.14
CA PRO A 2 1.64 26.18 -7.90
C PRO A 2 1.09 24.96 -8.63
N GLU A 3 1.96 24.24 -9.31
CA GLU A 3 1.62 22.95 -9.92
C GLU A 3 1.15 22.01 -8.81
N LYS A 4 0.00 21.35 -9.01
CA LYS A 4 -0.46 20.34 -8.06
C LYS A 4 0.50 19.16 -8.14
N VAL A 5 1.19 18.88 -7.02
CA VAL A 5 2.07 17.71 -6.91
C VAL A 5 1.24 16.46 -7.22
N LYS A 6 1.62 15.75 -8.29
CA LYS A 6 1.01 14.47 -8.65
C LYS A 6 1.53 13.37 -7.73
N ARG A 7 0.68 12.38 -7.46
CA ARG A 7 1.09 11.19 -6.71
C ARG A 7 1.67 10.17 -7.68
N GLN A 8 2.82 9.63 -7.36
CA GLN A 8 3.46 8.59 -8.17
C GLN A 8 2.65 7.29 -8.10
N ALA A 9 2.48 6.67 -9.27
CA ALA A 9 1.87 5.38 -9.49
C ALA A 9 2.86 4.47 -10.22
N TYR A 10 3.30 3.41 -9.58
CA TYR A 10 4.38 2.53 -10.04
C TYR A 10 3.81 1.38 -10.85
N ALA A 11 4.21 1.28 -12.12
CA ALA A 11 3.70 0.26 -13.02
C ALA A 11 4.17 -1.15 -12.62
N THR A 12 3.36 -2.15 -12.95
CA THR A 12 3.69 -3.57 -12.83
C THR A 12 3.57 -4.24 -14.20
N ASP A 13 4.17 -5.42 -14.35
CA ASP A 13 4.08 -6.23 -15.57
C ASP A 13 2.78 -7.07 -15.65
N CYS A 14 1.72 -6.68 -14.92
CA CYS A 14 0.46 -7.43 -14.91
C CYS A 14 -0.36 -7.20 -16.19
N HIS A 15 -1.42 -8.00 -16.37
CA HIS A 15 -2.42 -7.81 -17.42
C HIS A 15 -3.73 -7.29 -16.81
N PRO A 16 -4.01 -5.98 -16.89
CA PRO A 16 -5.25 -5.43 -16.35
C PRO A 16 -6.48 -5.75 -17.22
N PRO A 17 -7.71 -5.65 -16.66
CA PRO A 17 -8.00 -5.32 -15.27
C PRO A 17 -7.65 -6.47 -14.33
N ILE A 18 -7.16 -6.14 -13.14
CA ILE A 18 -6.76 -7.14 -12.14
C ILE A 18 -7.91 -7.48 -11.18
N ASP A 19 -8.01 -8.75 -10.82
CA ASP A 19 -8.92 -9.24 -9.80
C ASP A 19 -8.24 -9.34 -8.42
N ALA A 20 -8.97 -9.81 -7.41
CA ALA A 20 -8.43 -9.94 -6.05
C ALA A 20 -7.27 -10.94 -5.95
N ALA A 21 -7.23 -11.98 -6.80
CA ALA A 21 -6.17 -12.98 -6.78
C ALA A 21 -4.87 -12.37 -7.32
N GLU A 22 -4.95 -11.66 -8.44
CA GLU A 22 -3.79 -10.98 -9.02
C GLU A 22 -3.33 -9.81 -8.14
N ALA A 23 -4.25 -9.03 -7.55
CA ALA A 23 -3.90 -7.97 -6.61
C ALA A 23 -3.10 -8.53 -5.41
N ARG A 24 -3.51 -9.70 -4.88
CA ARG A 24 -2.79 -10.36 -3.80
C ARG A 24 -1.41 -10.84 -4.22
N ARG A 25 -1.29 -11.49 -5.38
CA ARG A 25 0.00 -11.92 -5.93
C ARG A 25 0.96 -10.73 -6.08
N LEU A 26 0.48 -9.62 -6.64
CA LEU A 26 1.29 -8.41 -6.81
C LEU A 26 1.70 -7.81 -5.46
N ALA A 27 0.79 -7.75 -4.48
CA ALA A 27 1.09 -7.25 -3.15
C ALA A 27 2.17 -8.10 -2.46
N GLU A 28 2.08 -9.42 -2.56
CA GLU A 28 3.08 -10.35 -2.03
C GLU A 28 4.43 -10.18 -2.73
N LEU A 29 4.44 -10.05 -4.06
CA LEU A 29 5.67 -9.87 -4.84
C LEU A 29 6.40 -8.56 -4.54
N HIS A 30 5.67 -7.45 -4.38
CA HIS A 30 6.25 -6.12 -4.31
C HIS A 30 6.38 -5.55 -2.89
N LEU A 31 5.58 -6.01 -1.91
CA LEU A 31 5.53 -5.40 -0.57
C LEU A 31 6.10 -6.25 0.56
N VAL A 32 6.29 -7.56 0.32
CA VAL A 32 6.85 -8.53 1.29
C VAL A 32 8.37 -8.68 1.24
N PRO A 33 9.10 -8.47 0.12
CA PRO A 33 10.57 -8.62 0.09
C PRO A 33 11.36 -7.65 0.99
N GLU A 34 10.70 -6.81 1.80
CA GLU A 34 11.35 -5.83 2.66
C GLU A 34 12.11 -6.53 3.79
N ALA A 35 13.44 -6.54 3.70
CA ALA A 35 14.31 -7.00 4.76
C ALA A 35 13.96 -6.27 6.08
N GLY A 36 13.68 -7.03 7.14
CA GLY A 36 13.35 -6.46 8.46
C GLY A 36 11.87 -6.46 8.83
N LEU A 37 10.95 -6.93 7.97
CA LEU A 37 9.58 -7.20 8.41
C LEU A 37 9.55 -8.38 9.39
N PRO A 38 8.77 -8.29 10.49
CA PRO A 38 8.51 -9.44 11.36
C PRO A 38 7.97 -10.63 10.56
N PRO A 39 8.37 -11.87 10.90
CA PRO A 39 8.00 -13.07 10.14
C PRO A 39 6.49 -13.31 10.05
N ASP A 40 5.72 -12.81 11.01
CA ASP A 40 4.26 -12.93 11.04
C ASP A 40 3.54 -11.69 10.48
N THR A 41 4.26 -10.82 9.76
CA THR A 41 3.62 -9.70 9.04
C THR A 41 2.74 -10.25 7.94
N SER A 42 1.45 -9.92 8.00
CA SER A 42 0.50 -10.27 6.95
C SER A 42 0.03 -9.03 6.20
N LEU A 43 -0.45 -9.21 4.97
CA LEU A 43 -1.07 -8.15 4.20
C LEU A 43 -2.59 -8.31 4.28
N ARG A 44 -3.28 -7.22 4.63
CA ARG A 44 -4.74 -7.13 4.48
C ARG A 44 -5.05 -6.40 3.18
N LEU A 45 -5.81 -7.06 2.32
CA LEU A 45 -6.36 -6.48 1.11
C LEU A 45 -7.84 -6.16 1.32
N THR A 46 -8.25 -4.95 0.95
CA THR A 46 -9.64 -4.53 0.93
C THR A 46 -10.01 -4.08 -0.47
N GLU A 47 -11.09 -4.62 -1.01
CA GLU A 47 -11.55 -4.32 -2.36
C GLU A 47 -12.51 -3.12 -2.39
N PHE A 48 -12.27 -2.20 -3.31
CA PHE A 48 -13.15 -1.07 -3.63
C PHE A 48 -13.47 -1.08 -5.13
N ALA A 49 -14.39 -0.20 -5.56
CA ALA A 49 -14.85 -0.18 -6.95
C ALA A 49 -13.71 -0.01 -7.98
N SER A 50 -12.79 0.92 -7.73
CA SER A 50 -11.72 1.31 -8.67
C SER A 50 -10.34 0.74 -8.31
N CYS A 51 -10.17 0.16 -7.13
CA CYS A 51 -8.86 -0.24 -6.61
C CYS A 51 -8.95 -1.29 -5.51
N PHE A 52 -7.79 -1.79 -5.11
CA PHE A 52 -7.57 -2.50 -3.85
C PHE A 52 -6.72 -1.64 -2.93
N THR A 53 -7.05 -1.57 -1.64
CA THR A 53 -6.10 -1.08 -0.63
C THR A 53 -5.35 -2.25 -0.02
N VAL A 54 -4.09 -2.03 0.31
CA VAL A 54 -3.23 -2.98 1.00
C VAL A 54 -2.66 -2.31 2.24
N THR A 55 -2.84 -2.95 3.38
CA THR A 55 -2.25 -2.52 4.65
C THR A 55 -1.42 -3.65 5.27
N LYS A 56 -0.32 -3.29 5.90
CA LYS A 56 0.50 -4.24 6.66
C LYS A 56 -0.12 -4.46 8.03
N LEU A 57 -0.41 -5.71 8.35
CA LEU A 57 -0.78 -6.17 9.68
C LEU A 57 0.48 -6.68 10.36
N VAL A 58 1.04 -5.83 11.21
CA VAL A 58 2.19 -6.18 12.06
C VAL A 58 1.64 -6.75 13.37
N PRO A 59 2.13 -7.92 13.83
CA PRO A 59 1.75 -8.44 15.14
C PRO A 59 2.08 -7.42 16.24
N PRO A 60 1.33 -7.40 17.35
CA PRO A 60 1.71 -6.58 18.50
C PRO A 60 3.10 -6.98 19.00
N PRO A 61 3.88 -6.03 19.51
CA PRO A 61 5.18 -6.34 20.09
C PRO A 61 5.02 -7.35 21.25
N PRO A 62 6.01 -8.24 21.48
CA PRO A 62 6.02 -9.10 22.65
C PRO A 62 5.90 -8.27 23.93
N VAL A 63 5.19 -8.80 24.91
CA VAL A 63 4.97 -8.14 26.21
C VAL A 63 5.87 -8.77 27.28
N GLY A 64 6.40 -7.93 28.17
CA GLY A 64 7.15 -8.35 29.34
C GLY A 64 6.26 -9.01 30.40
N THR A 65 6.87 -9.53 31.46
CA THR A 65 6.16 -10.18 32.59
C THR A 65 5.28 -9.20 33.38
N ASP A 66 5.51 -7.91 33.22
CA ASP A 66 4.73 -6.80 33.76
C ASP A 66 3.55 -6.37 32.85
N GLY A 67 3.40 -7.01 31.68
CA GLY A 67 2.39 -6.69 30.68
C GLY A 67 2.74 -5.48 29.80
N ILE A 68 3.96 -4.93 29.90
CA ILE A 68 4.40 -3.78 29.11
C ILE A 68 5.05 -4.26 27.81
N PRO A 69 4.75 -3.68 26.65
CA PRO A 69 5.46 -3.97 25.40
C PRO A 69 6.98 -3.83 25.55
N LEU A 70 7.73 -4.85 25.13
CA LEU A 70 9.19 -4.83 25.17
C LEU A 70 9.81 -3.80 24.20
N HIS A 71 9.04 -3.36 23.21
CA HIS A 71 9.37 -2.25 22.33
C HIS A 71 8.11 -1.47 21.93
N PRO A 72 8.25 -0.20 21.54
CA PRO A 72 7.12 0.60 21.07
C PRO A 72 6.43 -0.04 19.87
N THR A 73 5.12 0.14 19.78
CA THR A 73 4.37 -0.18 18.56
C THR A 73 4.85 0.74 17.44
N GLU A 74 5.28 0.17 16.31
CA GLU A 74 5.61 0.97 15.13
C GLU A 74 4.37 1.76 14.66
N PRO A 75 4.52 3.04 14.28
CA PRO A 75 3.42 3.78 13.67
C PRO A 75 2.89 3.02 12.45
N GLY A 76 1.57 3.03 12.27
CA GLY A 76 0.92 2.33 11.16
C GLY A 76 1.57 2.68 9.83
N ARG A 77 2.09 1.67 9.13
CA ARG A 77 2.68 1.82 7.80
C ARG A 77 1.60 2.35 6.84
N GLY A 78 2.01 3.16 5.86
CA GLY A 78 1.09 3.82 4.92
C GLY A 78 0.17 2.84 4.20
N VAL A 79 -0.95 3.34 3.68
CA VAL A 79 -1.87 2.54 2.87
C VAL A 79 -1.34 2.48 1.44
N VAL A 80 -1.20 1.28 0.89
CA VAL A 80 -0.85 1.08 -0.51
C VAL A 80 -2.14 0.90 -1.30
N VAL A 81 -2.23 1.49 -2.48
CA VAL A 81 -3.35 1.31 -3.40
C VAL A 81 -2.85 0.61 -4.65
N ILE A 82 -3.58 -0.41 -5.10
CA ILE A 82 -3.39 -1.05 -6.40
C ILE A 82 -4.59 -0.69 -7.29
N ASP A 83 -4.33 0.03 -8.37
CA ASP A 83 -5.35 0.39 -9.35
C ASP A 83 -5.83 -0.85 -10.11
N LYS A 84 -7.15 -1.09 -10.15
CA LYS A 84 -7.73 -2.24 -10.87
C LYS A 84 -7.50 -2.17 -12.38
N GLU A 85 -7.50 -0.97 -12.96
CA GLU A 85 -7.42 -0.79 -14.42
C GLU A 85 -6.01 -0.86 -14.96
N THR A 86 -5.00 -0.64 -14.12
CA THR A 86 -3.60 -0.55 -14.55
C THR A 86 -2.66 -1.49 -13.79
N GLY A 87 -3.10 -2.00 -12.64
CA GLY A 87 -2.25 -2.75 -11.69
C GLY A 87 -1.11 -1.91 -11.09
N ALA A 88 -1.17 -0.58 -11.22
CA ALA A 88 -0.14 0.29 -10.69
C ALA A 88 -0.31 0.52 -9.18
N PHE A 89 0.82 0.61 -8.48
CA PHE A 89 0.88 0.83 -7.04
C PHE A 89 1.01 2.30 -6.71
N SER A 90 0.30 2.81 -5.71
CA SER A 90 0.55 4.15 -5.16
C SER A 90 0.54 4.13 -3.65
N PHE A 91 1.39 4.95 -3.03
CA PHE A 91 1.58 4.98 -1.58
C PHE A 91 0.86 6.18 -0.97
N TRP A 92 0.06 5.95 0.06
CA TRP A 92 -0.80 6.95 0.69
C TRP A 92 -0.53 7.06 2.19
N PRO A 93 -0.83 8.22 2.80
CA PRO A 93 -0.74 8.39 4.26
C PRO A 93 -1.58 7.35 5.01
N SER A 94 -1.23 7.10 6.26
CA SER A 94 -1.92 6.17 7.17
C SER A 94 -3.28 6.74 7.61
N LEU A 95 -4.24 6.74 6.68
CA LEU A 95 -5.65 7.10 6.89
C LEU A 95 -6.52 5.84 6.81
N ALA A 96 -7.81 5.99 7.13
CA ALA A 96 -8.78 4.92 6.92
C ALA A 96 -8.80 4.47 5.45
N GLU A 97 -8.86 3.16 5.21
CA GLU A 97 -8.79 2.56 3.87
C GLU A 97 -9.83 3.13 2.91
N ILE A 98 -11.06 3.36 3.40
CA ILE A 98 -12.14 3.99 2.62
C ILE A 98 -11.79 5.42 2.18
N SER A 99 -11.22 6.23 3.07
CA SER A 99 -10.80 7.61 2.74
C SER A 99 -9.65 7.62 1.73
N VAL A 100 -8.76 6.63 1.79
CA VAL A 100 -7.69 6.46 0.81
C VAL A 100 -8.25 6.05 -0.55
N ALA A 101 -9.20 5.11 -0.60
CA ALA A 101 -9.84 4.68 -1.84
C ALA A 101 -10.63 5.83 -2.52
N GLU A 102 -11.33 6.64 -1.74
CA GLU A 102 -12.01 7.84 -2.22
C GLU A 102 -11.02 8.88 -2.76
N ALA A 103 -9.95 9.16 -2.01
CA ALA A 103 -8.91 10.10 -2.42
C ALA A 103 -8.17 9.64 -3.69
N PHE A 104 -7.92 8.33 -3.81
CA PHE A 104 -7.37 7.73 -5.04
C PHE A 104 -8.31 7.94 -6.22
N THR A 105 -9.60 7.65 -6.06
CA THR A 105 -10.59 7.81 -7.13
C THR A 105 -10.66 9.28 -7.59
N ALA A 106 -10.67 10.22 -6.65
CA ALA A 106 -10.64 11.65 -6.97
C ALA A 106 -9.34 12.07 -7.67
N ALA A 107 -8.18 11.59 -7.21
CA ALA A 107 -6.89 11.88 -7.83
C ALA A 107 -6.81 11.34 -9.26
N LYS A 108 -7.27 10.10 -9.48
CA LYS A 108 -7.31 9.47 -10.80
C LYS A 108 -8.19 10.26 -11.77
N ALA A 109 -9.41 10.61 -11.36
CA ALA A 109 -10.34 11.41 -12.16
C ALA A 109 -9.80 12.81 -12.52
N ALA A 110 -8.99 13.40 -11.63
CA ALA A 110 -8.39 14.71 -11.83
C ALA A 110 -7.04 14.69 -12.59
N GLY A 111 -6.56 13.53 -13.05
CA GLY A 111 -5.23 13.41 -13.67
C GLY A 111 -4.06 13.66 -12.69
N GLY A 112 -4.31 13.44 -11.39
CA GLY A 112 -3.37 13.65 -10.29
C GLY A 112 -2.43 12.46 -10.03
N LEU A 113 -2.42 11.45 -10.89
CA LEU A 113 -1.49 10.33 -10.85
C LEU A 113 -0.41 10.51 -11.91
N GLU A 114 0.84 10.27 -11.52
CA GLU A 114 1.99 10.23 -12.41
C GLU A 114 2.52 8.80 -12.48
N TYR A 115 2.39 8.17 -13.65
CA TYR A 115 2.84 6.79 -13.84
C TYR A 115 4.34 6.74 -14.06
N VAL A 116 5.04 5.97 -13.24
CA VAL A 116 6.49 5.80 -13.28
C VAL A 116 6.83 4.31 -13.35
N ALA A 117 7.89 3.98 -14.10
CA ALA A 117 8.36 2.60 -14.23
C ALA A 117 9.29 2.20 -13.09
N ASP A 118 10.09 3.16 -12.59
CA ASP A 118 11.10 2.90 -11.57
C ASP A 118 10.46 2.83 -10.19
N TRP A 119 10.55 1.66 -9.56
CA TRP A 119 10.10 1.44 -8.19
C TRP A 119 11.01 2.18 -7.20
N PRO A 120 10.46 2.66 -6.07
CA PRO A 120 11.30 3.26 -5.04
C PRO A 120 12.26 2.19 -4.53
N ALA A 121 13.54 2.55 -4.37
CA ALA A 121 14.49 1.66 -3.72
C ALA A 121 13.95 1.27 -2.34
N ALA A 122 14.05 -0.01 -1.98
CA ALA A 122 13.72 -0.45 -0.64
C ALA A 122 14.57 0.38 0.35
N ASN A 123 13.93 1.20 1.18
CA ASN A 123 14.63 1.91 2.25
C ASN A 123 15.33 0.85 3.11
N THR A 124 16.65 0.83 3.03
CA THR A 124 17.53 -0.11 3.73
C THR A 124 17.69 0.30 5.19
#